data_AF-A0AAE4TQN7-F1
#
_entry.id   AF-A0AAE4TQN7-F1
#
_cell.length_a   1.000
_cell.length_b   1.000
_cell.length_c   1.000
_cell.angle_alpha   90.00
_cell.angle_beta   90.00
_cell.angle_gamma   90.00
#
_symmetry.space_group_name_H-M   'P 1'
#
loop_
_entity.id
_entity.type
_entity.pdbx_description
1 polymer ?
#
loop_
_entity_poly.entity_id
_entity_poly.type
_entity_poly.pdbx_seq_one_letter_code
_entity_poly.pdbx_strand_id
1 'polypeptide(L)' 'MSKQIAETTNQLHCIVDEDDNVLADGLTLFEAERQLTIFLNHGEDCYIGEALFPKSIQRAKLLIIV' A
#
# COMPACT_ATOMS: atom_id res chain seq x y z
N MET A 1 27.23 12.27 13.03
CA MET A 1 26.02 11.45 13.29
C MET A 1 24.86 12.11 12.57
N SER A 2 24.59 11.71 11.33
CA SER A 2 23.54 12.31 10.51
C SER A 2 22.20 11.76 10.96
N LYS A 3 21.35 12.65 11.47
CA LYS A 3 19.96 12.39 11.81
C LYS A 3 19.21 12.08 10.51
N GLN A 4 19.01 10.81 10.20
CA GLN A 4 17.97 10.40 9.27
C GLN A 4 16.67 10.46 10.05
N ILE A 5 16.02 11.61 9.94
CA ILE A 5 14.61 11.77 10.31
C ILE A 5 13.91 10.75 9.42
N ALA A 6 13.44 9.66 10.02
CA ALA A 6 12.50 8.78 9.34
C ALA A 6 11.38 9.71 8.89
N GLU A 7 11.29 9.95 7.59
CA GLU A 7 10.03 10.33 6.96
C GLU A 7 9.09 9.16 7.22
N THR A 8 8.53 9.09 8.43
CA THR A 8 7.22 8.50 8.68
C THR A 8 6.20 9.42 8.02
N THR A 9 6.33 9.60 6.71
CA THR A 9 5.21 9.95 5.87
C THR A 9 4.17 8.89 6.17
N ASN A 10 2.99 9.32 6.60
CA ASN A 10 1.79 8.48 6.69
C ASN A 10 1.44 8.00 5.27
N GLN A 11 2.30 7.16 4.70
CA GLN A 11 2.03 6.42 3.47
C GLN A 11 0.97 5.42 3.87
N LEU A 12 -0.25 5.73 3.44
CA LEU A 12 -1.33 4.79 3.50
C LEU A 12 -1.12 3.81 2.35
N HIS A 13 -1.60 2.60 2.55
CA HIS A 13 -1.49 1.51 1.63
C HIS A 13 -2.89 1.07 1.22
N CYS A 14 -2.98 0.42 0.09
CA CYS A 14 -4.18 -0.23 -0.39
C CYS A 14 -3.90 -1.69 -0.74
N ILE A 15 -4.94 -2.51 -0.76
CA ILE A 15 -4.92 -3.84 -1.34
C ILE A 15 -5.48 -3.73 -2.75
N VAL A 16 -4.75 -4.30 -3.71
CA VAL A 16 -5.07 -4.26 -5.13
C VAL A 16 -5.09 -5.71 -5.65
N ASP A 17 -6.05 -6.03 -6.52
CA ASP A 17 -6.11 -7.34 -7.21
C ASP A 17 -5.29 -7.34 -8.52
N GLU A 18 -5.24 -8.49 -9.20
CA GLU A 18 -4.52 -8.64 -10.49
C GLU A 18 -5.07 -7.74 -11.62
N ASP A 19 -6.30 -7.25 -11.49
CA ASP A 19 -6.99 -6.38 -12.44
C ASP A 19 -6.82 -4.89 -12.09
N ASP A 20 -5.88 -4.55 -11.19
CA ASP A 20 -5.63 -3.21 -10.66
C ASP A 20 -6.83 -2.58 -9.90
N ASN A 21 -7.80 -3.39 -9.44
CA ASN A 21 -8.91 -2.89 -8.62
C ASN A 21 -8.52 -2.76 -7.16
N VAL A 22 -8.89 -1.65 -6.54
CA VAL A 22 -8.66 -1.41 -5.11
C VAL A 22 -9.73 -2.13 -4.29
N LEU A 23 -9.31 -3.16 -3.55
CA LEU A 23 -10.17 -3.94 -2.65
C LEU A 23 -10.31 -3.29 -1.27
N ALA A 24 -9.25 -2.62 -0.80
CA ALA A 24 -9.24 -1.89 0.47
C ALA A 24 -8.21 -0.75 0.41
N ASP A 25 -8.47 0.40 1.03
CA ASP A 25 -7.57 1.56 1.04
C ASP A 25 -7.48 2.22 2.43
N GLY A 26 -6.60 3.22 2.53
CA GLY A 26 -6.43 3.98 3.78
C GLY A 26 -5.81 3.16 4.92
N LEU A 27 -5.11 2.08 4.60
CA LEU A 27 -4.53 1.16 5.57
C LEU A 27 -3.13 1.60 5.97
N THR A 28 -2.76 1.41 7.23
CA THR A 28 -1.34 1.36 7.59
C THR A 28 -0.68 0.14 6.94
N LEU A 29 0.66 0.15 6.82
CA LEU A 29 1.39 -1.01 6.30
C LEU A 29 1.03 -2.30 7.06
N PHE A 30 0.98 -2.23 8.38
CA PHE A 30 0.61 -3.36 9.24
C PHE A 30 -0.82 -3.88 8.97
N GLU A 31 -1.77 -2.98 8.76
CA GLU A 31 -3.15 -3.35 8.42
C GLU A 31 -3.22 -3.98 7.03
N ALA A 32 -2.51 -3.40 6.06
CA ALA A 32 -2.43 -3.93 4.70
C ALA A 32 -1.81 -5.33 4.67
N GLU A 33 -0.71 -5.58 5.39
CA GLU A 33 -0.11 -6.92 5.53
C GLU A 33 -1.09 -7.93 6.12
N ARG A 34 -1.81 -7.54 7.18
CA ARG A 34 -2.81 -8.39 7.81
C ARG A 34 -3.95 -8.72 6.84
N GLN A 35 -4.41 -7.73 6.07
CA GLN A 35 -5.51 -7.91 5.12
C GLN A 35 -5.09 -8.72 3.90
N LEU A 36 -3.91 -8.44 3.35
CA LEU A 36 -3.28 -9.23 2.29
C LEU A 36 -3.22 -10.71 2.68
N THR A 37 -2.79 -11.01 3.90
CA THR A 37 -2.74 -12.40 4.40
C THR A 37 -4.12 -13.06 4.41
N ILE A 38 -5.19 -12.32 4.70
CA ILE A 38 -6.55 -12.86 4.67
C ILE A 38 -6.97 -13.18 3.23
N PHE A 39 -6.74 -12.25 2.29
CA PHE A 39 -7.09 -12.44 0.88
C PHE A 39 -6.30 -13.58 0.23
N LEU A 40 -4.99 -13.66 0.47
CA LEU A 40 -4.15 -14.76 -0.01
C LEU A 40 -4.60 -16.12 0.55
N ASN A 41 -5.03 -16.18 1.82
CA ASN A 41 -5.58 -17.41 2.41
C ASN A 41 -6.95 -17.79 1.82
N HIS A 42 -7.68 -16.84 1.26
CA HIS A 42 -8.93 -17.09 0.55
C HIS A 42 -8.70 -17.49 -0.93
N GLY A 43 -7.45 -17.44 -1.40
CA GLY A 43 -7.08 -17.77 -2.78
C GLY A 43 -7.25 -16.63 -3.76
N GLU A 44 -7.36 -15.38 -3.27
CA GLU A 44 -7.37 -14.20 -4.13
C GLU A 44 -5.93 -13.78 -4.47
N ASP A 45 -5.69 -13.43 -5.74
CA ASP A 45 -4.41 -12.89 -6.19
C ASP A 45 -4.42 -11.37 -6.01
N CYS A 46 -3.67 -10.90 -5.01
CA CYS A 46 -3.67 -9.50 -4.60
C CYS A 46 -2.31 -9.10 -4.00
N TYR A 47 -2.06 -7.80 -3.98
CA TYR A 47 -0.82 -7.21 -3.47
C TYR A 47 -1.09 -5.88 -2.77
N ILE A 48 -0.08 -5.40 -2.04
CA ILE A 48 -0.13 -4.10 -1.37
C ILE A 48 0.34 -3.02 -2.34
N GLY A 49 -0.54 -2.08 -2.65
CA GLY A 49 -0.22 -0.86 -3.37
C GLY A 49 0.10 0.30 -2.42
N GLU A 50 0.98 1.20 -2.85
CA GLU A 50 1.16 2.49 -2.18
C GLU A 50 0.02 3.44 -2.56
N ALA A 51 -0.84 3.75 -1.58
CA ALA A 51 -1.81 4.82 -1.73
C ALA A 51 -1.10 6.14 -1.44
N LEU A 52 -0.53 6.74 -2.49
CA LEU A 52 -0.19 8.15 -2.44
C LEU A 52 -1.51 8.89 -2.21
N PHE A 53 -1.83 9.22 -0.95
CA PHE A 53 -2.78 10.27 -0.63
C PHE A 53 -2.00 11.57 -0.72
N PRO A 54 -2.09 12.26 -1.85
CA PRO A 54 -1.60 13.60 -1.87
C PRO A 54 -2.64 14.38 -1.06
N LYS A 55 -2.26 15.04 0.05
CA LYS A 55 -3.15 16.09 0.60
C LYS A 55 -3.53 17.11 -0.49
N SER A 56 -2.81 17.14 -1.60
CA SER A 56 -3.23 17.64 -2.92
C SER A 56 -2.28 17.06 -3.98
N ILE A 57 -2.81 16.48 -5.08
CA ILE A 57 -2.12 16.09 -6.35
C ILE A 57 -2.05 14.59 -6.68
N GLN A 58 -3.06 14.15 -7.45
CA GLN A 58 -3.08 12.98 -8.33
C GLN A 58 -1.69 12.61 -8.89
N ARG A 59 -1.24 11.38 -8.64
CA ARG A 59 -0.47 10.49 -9.53
C ARG A 59 0.12 9.34 -8.72
N ALA A 60 -0.55 8.19 -8.71
CA ALA A 60 0.03 6.95 -8.25
C ALA A 60 1.28 6.64 -9.10
N LYS A 61 2.41 6.37 -8.44
CA LYS A 61 3.66 5.99 -9.09
C LYS A 61 3.91 4.54 -8.68
N LEU A 62 3.79 3.63 -9.63
CA LEU A 62 4.04 2.20 -9.45
C LEU A 62 5.51 2.01 -9.03
N LEU A 63 5.75 1.47 -7.84
CA LEU A 63 7.10 1.11 -7.37
C LEU A 63 7.23 -0.42 -7.45
N ILE A 64 7.99 -0.91 -8.44
CA ILE A 64 8.38 -2.31 -8.54
C ILE A 64 9.72 -2.46 -7.82
N ILE A 65 9.79 -3.29 -6.78
CA ILE A 65 11.06 -3.69 -6.15
C ILE A 65 11.42 -5.08 -6.72
N VAL A 66 12.60 -5.16 -7.36
CA VAL A 66 13.22 -6.38 -7.92
C VAL A 66 13.98 -7.12 -6.83
#